data_AF-A0A8D0G0D9-F1
#
_entry.id   AF-A0A8D0G0D9-F1
#
_cell.length_a   1.000
_cell.length_b   1.000
_cell.length_c   1.000
_cell.angle_alpha   90.00
_cell.angle_beta   90.00
_cell.angle_gamma   90.00
#
_symmetry.space_group_name_H-M   'P 1'
#
loop_
_entity.id
_entity.type
_entity.pdbx_description
1 polymer ?
#
loop_
_entity_poly.entity_id
_entity_poly.type
_entity_poly.pdbx_seq_one_letter_code
_entity_poly.pdbx_strand_id
1 'polypeptide(L)'
;MCNSIRVVESVFRKSPGAFSRSGGWDSRDMGGGGDTVVALPLPPPTPRISLNTLTLNVRSEKVYTRHGVPISVTGIAQVKIQGQNKEMLAAACQMFLGKSESEIAQIALETLEGHQRAIMAHMTVEEIYKDRQKFSEQVFNVASSDLVNMGISVVSYTLKDIHDDQDYLHSLGKGRTAQVQRDARVGEAEAKRDAGIREARARQEQVSAQLLSETAMAQAQRDFQVQQALCDAAVSARKAQADLAYQLQVARTKQQIEEQRAQVLVVERAQQAQLQEHEIGRRERELEATVRKPAEAERYRLERLAEGRGHPLFPWGVQVTGAARAAAVAARARAEAAQTAAKAEAFGQYQEAAVVDMVLQRLPQVAEAVAQPLLGTRRVTLVAGGSGDIGVSRLPGEILDVVTRLPATVEALTGVSVTKVRPDGGGSPGGGDMRVPWGWGHTHNTWVP
;
A
#
# COMPACT_ATOMS: atom_id res chain seq x y z
N MET A 1 -1.52 -91.92 16.00
CA MET A 1 -2.66 -91.70 16.91
C MET A 1 -3.92 -92.03 16.14
N CYS A 2 -4.74 -92.98 16.62
CA CYS A 2 -5.91 -93.48 15.89
C CYS A 2 -7.04 -92.43 15.89
N ASN A 3 -7.38 -91.84 14.74
CA ASN A 3 -8.46 -90.85 14.59
C ASN A 3 -9.88 -91.47 14.63
N SER A 4 -9.98 -92.75 14.96
CA SER A 4 -11.24 -93.47 15.12
C SER A 4 -11.07 -94.55 16.18
N ILE A 5 -11.96 -94.59 17.18
CA ILE A 5 -12.01 -95.66 18.16
C ILE A 5 -13.08 -96.66 17.71
N ARG A 6 -12.69 -97.93 17.54
CA ARG A 6 -13.66 -99.03 17.48
C ARG A 6 -14.09 -99.31 18.91
N VAL A 7 -15.34 -99.01 19.23
CA VAL A 7 -15.93 -99.41 20.52
C VAL A 7 -16.19 -100.91 20.41
N VAL A 8 -15.23 -101.72 20.86
CA VAL A 8 -15.44 -103.15 21.03
C VAL A 8 -16.24 -103.34 22.31
N GLU A 9 -17.26 -104.17 22.24
CA GLU A 9 -18.26 -104.56 23.26
C GLU A 9 -17.67 -105.20 24.53
N SER A 10 -16.41 -104.91 24.89
CA SER A 10 -15.69 -105.54 26.01
C SER A 10 -15.90 -104.87 27.37
N VAL A 11 -16.66 -103.77 27.44
CA VAL A 11 -16.92 -103.05 28.72
C VAL A 11 -18.15 -103.58 29.46
N PHE A 12 -18.97 -104.42 28.81
CA PHE A 12 -20.17 -105.02 29.41
C PHE A 12 -19.98 -106.53 29.70
N ARG A 13 -19.04 -106.88 30.58
CA ARG A 13 -18.95 -108.26 31.10
C ARG A 13 -18.66 -108.30 32.60
N LYS A 14 -19.72 -108.17 33.40
CA LYS A 14 -19.81 -108.71 34.76
C LYS A 14 -21.24 -109.21 35.02
N SER A 15 -21.36 -110.54 35.15
CA SER A 15 -22.53 -111.40 35.41
C SER A 15 -23.12 -111.22 36.85
N PRO A 16 -24.19 -111.95 37.29
CA PRO A 16 -24.96 -113.02 36.62
C PRO A 16 -26.51 -112.97 36.78
N GLY A 17 -27.20 -113.69 35.88
CA GLY A 17 -28.48 -114.34 36.18
C GLY A 17 -29.77 -113.55 35.89
N ALA A 18 -30.48 -113.95 34.82
CA ALA A 18 -31.93 -114.15 34.83
C ALA A 18 -32.36 -114.60 33.42
N PHE A 19 -32.72 -115.87 33.36
CA PHE A 19 -33.50 -116.49 32.31
C PHE A 19 -34.88 -115.82 32.24
N SER A 20 -35.29 -115.33 31.07
CA SER A 20 -36.72 -115.33 30.71
C SER A 20 -36.87 -115.53 29.20
N ARG A 21 -37.56 -116.62 28.86
CA ARG A 21 -38.12 -116.90 27.54
C ARG A 21 -39.43 -116.13 27.41
N SER A 22 -39.63 -115.47 26.28
CA SER A 22 -40.95 -115.17 25.68
C SER A 22 -40.65 -114.81 24.23
N GLY A 23 -40.94 -115.67 23.24
CA GLY A 23 -42.26 -115.89 22.65
C GLY A 23 -42.28 -115.14 21.30
N GLY A 24 -42.62 -115.69 20.14
CA GLY A 24 -43.19 -116.99 19.79
C GLY A 24 -42.73 -117.41 18.39
N TRP A 25 -42.77 -118.73 18.18
CA TRP A 25 -42.49 -119.37 16.90
C TRP A 25 -43.82 -119.47 16.16
N ASP A 26 -43.93 -118.83 15.00
CA ASP A 26 -44.98 -119.15 14.04
C ASP A 26 -44.43 -120.25 13.12
N SER A 27 -44.93 -121.45 13.36
CA SER A 27 -44.59 -122.67 12.64
C SER A 27 -45.25 -122.65 11.27
N ARG A 28 -44.44 -122.65 10.21
CA ARG A 28 -44.87 -123.20 8.92
C ARG A 28 -43.83 -124.18 8.42
N ASP A 29 -44.18 -125.45 8.58
CA ASP A 29 -43.56 -126.58 7.92
C ASP A 29 -43.56 -126.39 6.40
N MET A 30 -42.41 -126.53 5.78
CA MET A 30 -42.29 -127.22 4.50
C MET A 30 -41.05 -128.12 4.55
N GLY A 31 -41.31 -129.42 4.49
CA GLY A 31 -40.28 -130.43 4.34
C GLY A 31 -39.70 -130.44 2.93
N GLY A 32 -38.42 -130.79 2.85
CA GLY A 32 -37.68 -131.03 1.62
C GLY A 32 -36.19 -131.03 1.92
N GLY A 33 -35.55 -132.19 1.82
CA GLY A 33 -34.17 -132.41 2.24
C GLY A 33 -33.14 -131.54 1.51
N GLY A 34 -31.98 -131.36 2.16
CA GLY A 34 -30.80 -130.71 1.59
C GLY A 34 -30.19 -129.71 2.56
N ASP A 35 -28.98 -130.01 3.01
CA ASP A 35 -28.02 -129.14 3.69
C ASP A 35 -28.51 -128.31 4.88
N THR A 36 -28.15 -128.78 6.07
CA THR A 36 -28.02 -127.95 7.26
C THR A 36 -26.93 -126.90 7.00
N VAL A 37 -27.30 -125.79 6.37
CA VAL A 37 -26.43 -124.62 6.25
C VAL A 37 -26.26 -124.05 7.64
N VAL A 38 -25.14 -124.38 8.28
CA VAL A 38 -24.67 -123.72 9.49
C VAL A 38 -24.33 -122.28 9.08
N ALA A 39 -25.30 -121.38 9.26
CA ALA A 39 -25.08 -119.95 9.11
C ALA A 39 -24.06 -119.50 10.17
N LEU A 40 -22.80 -119.35 9.77
CA LEU A 40 -21.75 -118.78 10.60
C LEU A 40 -22.17 -117.32 10.93
N PRO A 41 -22.35 -116.94 12.21
CA PRO A 41 -22.78 -115.59 12.54
C PRO A 41 -21.68 -114.61 12.13
N LEU A 42 -21.94 -113.80 11.10
CA LEU A 42 -21.06 -112.67 10.77
C LEU A 42 -21.08 -111.68 11.93
N PRO A 43 -19.92 -111.16 12.38
CA PRO A 43 -19.91 -110.10 13.37
C PRO A 43 -20.68 -108.89 12.83
N PRO A 44 -21.56 -108.26 13.61
CA PRO A 44 -22.28 -107.07 13.19
C PRO A 44 -21.29 -105.94 12.85
N PRO A 45 -21.61 -105.04 11.89
CA PRO A 45 -20.77 -103.89 11.60
C PRO A 45 -20.57 -103.07 12.88
N THR A 46 -19.32 -102.88 13.29
CA THR A 46 -19.00 -102.11 14.49
C THR A 46 -19.26 -100.62 14.22
N PRO A 47 -20.17 -99.97 14.98
CA PRO A 47 -20.39 -98.54 14.84
C PRO A 47 -19.12 -97.78 15.19
N ARG A 48 -18.78 -96.77 14.38
CA ARG A 48 -17.60 -95.91 14.56
C ARG A 48 -18.06 -94.49 14.78
N ILE A 49 -17.38 -93.78 15.68
CA ILE A 49 -17.59 -92.36 15.93
C ILE A 49 -16.31 -91.61 15.52
N SER A 50 -16.46 -90.55 14.73
CA SER A 50 -15.34 -89.69 14.36
C SER A 50 -14.96 -88.79 15.55
N LEU A 51 -13.66 -88.67 15.82
CA LEU A 51 -13.12 -87.79 16.87
C LEU A 51 -12.55 -86.49 16.31
N ASN A 52 -12.82 -86.22 15.03
CA ASN A 52 -12.33 -85.03 14.34
C ASN A 52 -13.07 -83.79 14.85
N THR A 53 -12.42 -82.64 14.72
CA THR A 53 -13.05 -81.34 14.97
C THR A 53 -14.13 -81.06 13.93
N LEU A 54 -15.32 -80.71 14.39
CA LEU A 54 -16.46 -80.29 13.59
C LEU A 54 -16.57 -78.77 13.67
N THR A 55 -16.76 -78.12 12.52
CA THR A 55 -17.02 -76.68 12.44
C THR A 55 -18.52 -76.44 12.28
N LEU A 56 -19.13 -75.78 13.25
CA LEU A 56 -20.56 -75.47 13.27
C LEU A 56 -20.78 -73.97 13.01
N ASN A 57 -21.72 -73.66 12.12
CA ASN A 57 -22.14 -72.29 11.87
C ASN A 57 -23.46 -72.03 12.60
N VAL A 58 -23.37 -71.35 13.74
CA VAL A 58 -24.50 -71.07 14.62
C VAL A 58 -25.16 -69.78 14.13
N ARG A 59 -26.41 -69.87 13.67
CA ARG A 59 -27.18 -68.71 13.20
C ARG A 59 -28.39 -68.54 14.09
N SER A 60 -28.55 -67.35 14.66
CA SER A 60 -29.74 -66.99 15.42
C SER A 60 -30.37 -65.77 14.77
N GLU A 61 -31.49 -65.97 14.10
CA GLU A 61 -32.23 -64.90 13.43
C GLU A 61 -33.21 -64.22 14.40
N LYS A 62 -33.34 -62.89 14.26
CA LYS A 62 -34.36 -62.06 14.95
C LYS A 62 -34.48 -62.29 16.46
N VAL A 63 -33.35 -62.23 17.16
CA VAL A 63 -33.32 -62.32 18.62
C VAL A 63 -33.37 -60.92 19.23
N TYR A 64 -34.28 -60.70 20.18
CA TYR A 64 -34.40 -59.44 20.89
C TYR A 64 -33.37 -59.36 22.02
N THR A 65 -32.59 -58.29 22.02
CA THR A 65 -31.64 -57.97 23.11
C THR A 65 -32.35 -57.42 24.34
N ARG A 66 -31.60 -57.12 25.42
CA ARG A 66 -32.15 -56.56 26.67
C ARG A 66 -33.02 -55.31 26.46
N HIS A 67 -32.72 -54.50 25.45
CA HIS A 67 -33.45 -53.27 25.12
C HIS A 67 -34.51 -53.46 24.03
N GLY A 68 -34.80 -54.70 23.63
CA GLY A 68 -35.84 -55.00 22.64
C GLY A 68 -35.45 -54.69 21.20
N VAL A 69 -34.16 -54.52 20.89
CA VAL A 69 -33.68 -54.36 19.50
C VAL A 69 -33.50 -55.76 18.89
N PRO A 70 -34.17 -56.08 17.77
CA PRO A 70 -34.03 -57.37 17.09
C PRO A 70 -32.71 -57.42 16.33
N ILE A 71 -31.89 -58.44 16.58
CA ILE A 71 -30.59 -58.63 15.92
C ILE A 71 -30.46 -60.08 15.48
N SER A 72 -29.84 -60.26 14.31
CA SER A 72 -29.45 -61.54 13.75
C SER A 72 -27.94 -61.72 13.91
N VAL A 73 -27.51 -62.81 14.55
CA VAL A 73 -26.09 -63.06 14.84
C VAL A 73 -25.65 -64.37 14.22
N THR A 74 -24.46 -64.35 13.63
CA THR A 74 -23.79 -65.56 13.13
C THR A 74 -22.48 -65.78 13.89
N GLY A 75 -22.32 -66.99 14.42
CA GLY A 75 -21.14 -67.45 15.14
C GLY A 75 -20.55 -68.70 14.50
N ILE A 76 -19.24 -68.88 14.66
CA ILE A 76 -18.55 -70.11 14.27
C ILE A 76 -18.04 -70.78 15.54
N ALA A 77 -18.48 -72.02 15.76
CA ALA A 77 -18.02 -72.86 16.85
C ALA A 77 -17.20 -74.03 16.29
N GLN A 78 -16.09 -74.33 16.93
CA GLN A 78 -15.35 -75.57 16.68
C GLN A 78 -15.57 -76.49 17.86
N VAL A 79 -16.14 -77.68 17.60
CA VAL A 79 -16.43 -78.67 18.63
C VAL A 79 -15.73 -79.99 18.30
N LYS A 80 -15.42 -80.77 19.33
CA LYS A 80 -14.85 -82.11 19.17
C LYS A 80 -15.34 -83.04 20.27
N ILE A 81 -15.41 -84.33 19.98
CA ILE A 81 -15.64 -85.35 21.00
C ILE A 81 -14.31 -85.61 21.70
N GLN A 82 -14.29 -85.51 23.03
CA GLN A 82 -13.06 -85.72 23.80
C GLN A 82 -12.77 -87.20 24.01
N GLY A 83 -11.72 -87.70 23.37
CA GLY A 83 -11.25 -89.08 23.54
C GLY A 83 -10.34 -89.31 24.76
N GLN A 84 -9.87 -88.25 25.41
CA GLN A 84 -8.93 -88.36 26.54
C GLN A 84 -9.63 -88.69 27.86
N ASN A 85 -10.80 -88.11 28.11
CA ASN A 85 -11.57 -88.38 29.31
C ASN A 85 -12.51 -89.56 29.08
N LYS A 86 -12.35 -90.63 29.87
CA LYS A 86 -13.17 -91.84 29.78
C LYS A 86 -14.66 -91.58 30.07
N GLU A 87 -14.96 -90.63 30.95
CA GLU A 87 -16.34 -90.29 31.34
C GLU A 87 -17.07 -89.57 30.20
N MET A 88 -16.47 -88.51 29.66
CA MET A 88 -17.02 -87.79 28.49
C MET A 88 -17.13 -88.71 27.27
N LEU A 89 -16.14 -89.59 27.04
CA LEU A 89 -16.20 -90.54 25.94
C LEU A 89 -17.35 -91.54 26.11
N ALA A 90 -17.62 -92.02 27.33
CA ALA A 90 -18.73 -92.92 27.60
C ALA A 90 -20.09 -92.24 27.36
N ALA A 91 -20.26 -90.99 27.83
CA ALA A 91 -21.47 -90.19 27.58
C ALA A 91 -21.70 -89.95 26.07
N ALA A 92 -20.64 -89.56 25.35
CA ALA A 92 -20.68 -89.38 23.90
C ALA A 92 -21.02 -90.68 23.17
N CYS A 93 -20.47 -91.82 23.59
CA CYS A 93 -20.83 -93.11 23.01
C CYS A 93 -22.29 -93.46 23.28
N GLN A 94 -22.82 -93.22 24.48
CA GLN A 94 -24.23 -93.47 24.77
C GLN A 94 -25.17 -92.62 23.92
N MET A 95 -24.82 -91.36 23.64
CA MET A 95 -25.69 -90.43 22.89
C MET A 95 -25.54 -90.51 21.36
N PHE A 96 -24.35 -90.83 20.85
CA PHE A 96 -24.01 -90.67 19.44
C PHE A 96 -23.65 -91.97 18.71
N LEU A 97 -23.61 -93.12 19.40
CA LEU A 97 -23.36 -94.40 18.73
C LEU A 97 -24.47 -94.71 17.72
N GLY A 98 -24.09 -94.92 16.46
CA GLY A 98 -25.03 -95.19 15.37
C GLY A 98 -25.60 -93.95 14.68
N LYS A 99 -25.30 -92.73 15.17
CA LYS A 99 -25.69 -91.48 14.51
C LYS A 99 -24.67 -91.03 13.46
N SER A 100 -25.15 -90.31 12.45
CA SER A 100 -24.29 -89.68 11.45
C SER A 100 -23.58 -88.43 12.00
N GLU A 101 -22.45 -88.05 11.40
CA GLU A 101 -21.71 -86.83 11.80
C GLU A 101 -22.57 -85.56 11.67
N SER A 102 -23.47 -85.52 10.68
CA SER A 102 -24.45 -84.45 10.50
C SER A 102 -25.48 -84.37 11.63
N GLU A 103 -25.94 -85.51 12.15
CA GLU A 103 -26.87 -85.53 13.30
C GLU A 103 -26.18 -85.05 14.59
N ILE A 104 -24.93 -85.45 14.81
CA ILE A 104 -24.13 -84.98 15.94
C ILE A 104 -23.93 -83.45 15.85
N ALA A 105 -23.59 -82.98 14.64
CA ALA A 105 -23.45 -81.55 14.36
C ALA A 105 -24.76 -80.79 14.62
N GLN A 106 -25.91 -81.34 14.25
CA GLN A 106 -27.21 -80.72 14.46
C GLN A 106 -27.57 -80.62 15.95
N ILE A 107 -27.36 -81.67 16.74
CA ILE A 107 -27.62 -81.65 18.20
C ILE A 107 -26.74 -80.59 18.89
N ALA A 108 -25.45 -80.54 18.53
CA ALA A 108 -24.53 -79.54 19.07
C ALA A 108 -24.89 -78.11 18.61
N LEU A 109 -25.35 -77.95 17.37
CA LEU A 109 -25.80 -76.68 16.81
C LEU A 109 -27.02 -76.14 17.55
N GLU A 110 -28.04 -76.95 17.77
CA GLU A 110 -29.27 -76.55 18.50
C GLU A 110 -28.95 -76.09 19.93
N THR A 111 -28.04 -76.79 20.62
CA THR A 111 -27.60 -76.42 21.97
C THR A 111 -26.85 -75.08 21.97
N LEU A 112 -25.89 -74.91 21.05
CA LEU A 112 -25.13 -73.65 20.91
C LEU A 112 -26.02 -72.47 20.54
N GLU A 113 -26.98 -72.68 19.64
CA GLU A 113 -27.95 -71.67 19.24
C GLU A 113 -28.83 -71.23 20.42
N GLY A 114 -29.27 -72.18 21.25
CA GLY A 114 -30.02 -71.92 22.48
C GLY A 114 -29.25 -71.01 23.44
N HIS A 115 -27.97 -71.33 23.71
CA HIS A 115 -27.14 -70.50 24.58
C HIS A 115 -26.79 -69.14 23.96
N GLN A 116 -26.48 -69.10 22.66
CA GLN A 116 -26.23 -67.85 21.95
C GLN A 116 -27.43 -66.90 22.08
N ARG A 117 -28.65 -67.41 21.87
CA ARG A 117 -29.90 -66.66 22.04
C ARG A 117 -30.12 -66.19 23.48
N ALA A 118 -29.83 -67.04 24.47
CA ALA A 118 -29.95 -66.68 25.88
C ALA A 118 -29.00 -65.54 26.28
N ILE A 119 -27.73 -65.58 25.87
CA ILE A 119 -26.76 -64.52 26.15
C ILE A 119 -27.15 -63.21 25.46
N MET A 120 -27.65 -63.28 24.22
CA MET A 120 -28.14 -62.10 23.49
C MET A 120 -29.28 -61.39 24.22
N ALA A 121 -30.18 -62.12 24.89
CA ALA A 121 -31.29 -61.55 25.64
C ALA A 121 -30.84 -60.74 26.88
N HIS A 122 -29.70 -61.09 27.48
CA HIS A 122 -29.17 -60.40 28.67
C HIS A 122 -28.25 -59.22 28.36
N MET A 123 -27.62 -59.22 27.17
CA MET A 123 -26.70 -58.16 26.74
C MET A 123 -27.39 -57.06 25.92
N THR A 124 -26.75 -55.90 25.87
CA THR A 124 -27.15 -54.78 25.01
C THR A 124 -26.44 -54.87 23.66
N VAL A 125 -27.03 -54.25 22.62
CA VAL A 125 -26.46 -54.23 21.27
C VAL A 125 -25.07 -53.61 21.26
N GLU A 126 -24.91 -52.54 22.02
CA GLU A 126 -23.69 -51.75 22.13
C GLU A 126 -22.59 -52.55 22.80
N GLU A 127 -22.89 -53.35 23.82
CA GLU A 127 -21.92 -54.23 24.46
C GLU A 127 -21.46 -55.35 23.52
N ILE A 128 -22.37 -55.99 22.80
CA ILE A 128 -22.03 -57.04 21.83
C ILE A 128 -21.15 -56.46 20.71
N TYR A 129 -21.44 -55.23 20.27
CA TYR A 129 -20.70 -54.58 19.19
C TYR A 129 -19.32 -54.08 19.62
N LYS A 130 -19.21 -53.49 20.82
CA LYS A 130 -17.93 -52.96 21.36
C LYS A 130 -17.00 -54.08 21.81
N ASP A 131 -17.53 -55.05 22.56
CA ASP A 131 -16.73 -56.09 23.23
C ASP A 131 -17.13 -57.49 22.75
N ARG A 132 -16.81 -57.79 21.48
CA ARG A 132 -17.12 -59.09 20.85
C ARG A 132 -16.51 -60.30 21.57
N GLN A 133 -15.36 -60.09 22.23
CA GLN A 133 -14.68 -61.14 23.00
C GLN A 133 -15.48 -61.52 24.25
N LYS A 134 -15.97 -60.53 25.01
CA LYS A 134 -16.80 -60.75 26.20
C LYS A 134 -18.04 -61.57 25.87
N PHE A 135 -18.72 -61.25 24.76
CA PHE A 135 -19.85 -62.05 24.27
C PHE A 135 -19.43 -63.49 23.95
N SER A 136 -18.32 -63.65 23.21
CA SER A 136 -17.81 -64.96 22.79
C SER A 136 -17.41 -65.84 23.98
N GLU A 137 -16.80 -65.26 25.02
CA GLU A 137 -16.44 -65.95 26.27
C GLU A 137 -17.67 -66.39 27.05
N GLN A 138 -18.71 -65.56 27.14
CA GLN A 138 -19.94 -65.91 27.84
C GLN A 138 -20.67 -67.07 27.15
N VAL A 139 -20.80 -67.02 25.82
CA VAL A 139 -21.39 -68.13 25.05
C VAL A 139 -20.54 -69.39 25.19
N PHE A 140 -19.22 -69.27 25.14
CA PHE A 140 -18.30 -70.39 25.34
C PHE A 140 -18.45 -71.04 26.72
N ASN A 141 -18.49 -70.26 27.80
CA ASN A 141 -18.55 -70.79 29.17
C ASN A 141 -19.86 -71.52 29.45
N VAL A 142 -20.99 -70.94 29.04
CA VAL A 142 -22.32 -71.55 29.25
C VAL A 142 -22.52 -72.77 28.35
N ALA A 143 -22.12 -72.69 27.08
CA ALA A 143 -22.24 -73.84 26.19
C ALA A 143 -21.28 -74.98 26.57
N SER A 144 -20.11 -74.68 27.13
CA SER A 144 -19.15 -75.70 27.55
C SER A 144 -19.68 -76.56 28.68
N SER A 145 -20.42 -76.02 29.65
CA SER A 145 -20.98 -76.82 30.74
C SER A 145 -22.03 -77.83 30.26
N ASP A 146 -22.88 -77.43 29.30
CA ASP A 146 -23.96 -78.28 28.81
C ASP A 146 -23.47 -79.32 27.80
N LEU A 147 -22.54 -78.93 26.91
CA LEU A 147 -21.96 -79.85 25.93
C LEU A 147 -21.07 -80.92 26.57
N VAL A 148 -20.43 -80.62 27.71
CA VAL A 148 -19.64 -81.61 28.47
C VAL A 148 -20.51 -82.78 28.95
N ASN A 149 -21.76 -82.54 29.34
CA ASN A 149 -22.70 -83.60 29.75
C ASN A 149 -23.04 -84.55 28.58
N MET A 150 -22.94 -84.07 27.34
CA MET A 150 -23.11 -84.87 26.12
C MET A 150 -21.80 -85.52 25.64
N GLY A 151 -20.66 -85.22 26.29
CA GLY A 151 -19.34 -85.67 25.87
C GLY A 151 -18.74 -84.88 24.69
N ILE A 152 -19.27 -83.69 24.41
CA ILE A 152 -18.76 -82.75 23.40
C ILE A 152 -17.96 -81.65 24.11
N SER A 153 -16.77 -81.33 23.58
CA SER A 153 -15.96 -80.21 24.05
C SER A 153 -15.91 -79.12 23.00
N VAL A 154 -16.24 -77.90 23.41
CA VAL A 154 -16.04 -76.71 22.59
C VAL A 154 -14.54 -76.37 22.61
N VAL A 155 -13.94 -76.26 21.43
CA VAL A 155 -12.54 -75.84 21.27
C VAL A 155 -12.45 -74.33 21.21
N SER A 156 -13.34 -73.70 20.44
CA SER A 156 -13.43 -72.26 20.32
C SER A 156 -14.83 -71.85 19.86
N TYR A 157 -15.23 -70.64 20.26
CA TYR A 157 -16.40 -69.96 19.74
C TYR A 157 -15.98 -68.56 19.32
N THR A 158 -16.34 -68.15 18.11
CA THR A 158 -16.03 -66.83 17.57
C THR A 158 -17.26 -66.22 16.92
N LEU A 159 -17.49 -64.94 17.21
CA LEU A 159 -18.54 -64.16 16.57
C LEU A 159 -18.12 -63.82 15.14
N LYS A 160 -18.90 -64.25 14.14
CA LYS A 160 -18.62 -63.99 12.72
C LYS A 160 -19.20 -62.65 12.30
N ASP A 161 -20.51 -62.49 12.42
CA ASP A 161 -21.21 -61.28 11.97
C ASP A 161 -22.44 -60.97 12.81
N ILE A 162 -22.80 -59.68 12.86
CA ILE A 162 -23.96 -59.13 13.55
C ILE A 162 -24.74 -58.30 12.53
N HIS A 163 -25.97 -58.70 12.26
CA HIS A 163 -26.87 -58.05 11.33
C HIS A 163 -28.11 -57.54 12.06
N ASP A 164 -28.62 -56.39 11.62
CA ASP A 164 -29.82 -55.77 12.18
C ASP A 164 -30.76 -55.38 11.03
N ASP A 165 -32.03 -55.74 11.18
CA ASP A 165 -33.07 -55.51 10.17
C ASP A 165 -33.61 -54.07 10.21
N GLN A 166 -33.37 -53.32 11.30
CA GLN A 166 -33.96 -51.99 11.57
C GLN A 166 -32.96 -50.83 11.44
N ASP A 167 -31.76 -51.05 10.88
CA ASP A 167 -30.73 -50.02 10.69
C ASP A 167 -30.34 -49.22 11.97
N TYR A 168 -30.53 -49.81 13.14
CA TYR A 168 -30.16 -49.25 14.45
C TYR A 168 -28.65 -49.02 14.53
N LEU A 169 -27.85 -50.01 14.14
CA LEU A 169 -26.38 -49.92 14.15
C LEU A 169 -25.87 -48.79 13.24
N HIS A 170 -26.48 -48.65 12.06
CA HIS A 170 -26.13 -47.58 11.12
C HIS A 170 -26.50 -46.19 11.70
N SER A 171 -27.65 -46.08 12.36
CA SER A 171 -28.10 -44.85 12.99
C SER A 171 -27.21 -44.41 14.17
N LEU A 172 -26.73 -45.37 14.97
CA LEU A 172 -25.75 -45.12 16.04
C LEU A 172 -24.44 -44.54 15.47
N GLY A 173 -24.00 -45.05 14.32
CA GLY A 173 -22.82 -44.55 13.62
C GLY A 173 -22.97 -43.12 13.11
N LYS A 174 -24.15 -42.73 12.60
CA LYS A 174 -24.41 -41.37 12.06
C LYS A 174 -24.13 -40.27 13.08
N GLY A 175 -24.57 -40.44 14.33
CA GLY A 175 -24.35 -39.47 15.39
C GLY A 175 -22.87 -39.26 15.70
N ARG A 176 -22.11 -40.37 15.80
CA ARG A 176 -20.66 -40.33 16.05
C ARG A 176 -19.91 -39.69 14.89
N THR A 177 -20.25 -40.03 13.65
CA THR A 177 -19.67 -39.44 12.44
C THR A 177 -19.95 -37.94 12.38
N ALA A 178 -21.18 -37.51 12.67
CA ALA A 178 -21.54 -36.10 12.71
C ALA A 178 -20.81 -35.33 13.83
N GLN A 179 -20.56 -35.97 14.98
CA GLN A 179 -19.74 -35.39 16.05
C GLN A 179 -18.28 -35.21 15.58
N VAL A 180 -17.65 -36.26 15.06
CA VAL A 180 -16.26 -36.20 14.57
C VAL A 180 -16.11 -35.15 13.46
N GLN A 181 -17.07 -35.06 12.53
CA GLN A 181 -17.06 -34.03 11.49
C GLN A 181 -17.28 -32.61 12.03
N ARG A 182 -18.03 -32.44 13.11
CA ARG A 182 -18.16 -31.13 13.77
C ARG A 182 -16.84 -30.74 14.43
N ASP A 183 -16.24 -31.65 15.19
CA ASP A 183 -14.99 -31.40 15.90
C ASP A 183 -13.84 -31.11 14.90
N ALA A 184 -13.78 -31.87 13.80
CA ALA A 184 -12.84 -31.60 12.71
C ALA A 184 -13.04 -30.20 12.09
N ARG A 185 -14.29 -29.80 11.82
CA ARG A 185 -14.59 -28.45 11.29
C ARG A 185 -14.23 -27.33 12.26
N VAL A 186 -14.43 -27.54 13.56
CA VAL A 186 -14.03 -26.58 14.61
C VAL A 186 -12.51 -26.45 14.62
N GLY A 187 -11.78 -27.57 14.62
CA GLY A 187 -10.31 -27.58 14.59
C GLY A 187 -9.74 -26.89 13.33
N GLU A 188 -10.35 -27.13 12.15
CA GLU A 188 -9.96 -26.43 10.93
C GLU A 188 -10.19 -24.91 11.00
N ALA A 189 -11.32 -24.49 11.58
CA ALA A 189 -11.65 -23.07 11.71
C ALA A 189 -10.70 -22.34 12.68
N GLU A 190 -10.32 -22.99 13.79
CA GLU A 190 -9.34 -22.48 14.74
C GLU A 190 -7.95 -22.39 14.10
N ALA A 191 -7.50 -23.46 13.42
CA ALA A 191 -6.23 -23.46 12.72
C ALA A 191 -6.14 -22.35 11.64
N LYS A 192 -7.22 -22.14 10.87
CA LYS A 192 -7.30 -21.05 9.88
C LYS A 192 -7.27 -19.67 10.55
N ARG A 193 -7.99 -19.49 11.66
CA ARG A 193 -7.97 -18.23 12.42
C ARG A 193 -6.56 -17.90 12.90
N ASP A 194 -5.88 -18.87 13.51
CA ASP A 194 -4.54 -18.67 14.06
C ASP A 194 -3.50 -18.42 12.96
N ALA A 195 -3.61 -19.14 11.83
CA ALA A 195 -2.81 -18.87 10.65
C ALA A 195 -3.01 -17.44 10.15
N GLY A 196 -4.26 -16.98 10.02
CA GLY A 196 -4.60 -15.62 9.60
C GLY A 196 -4.06 -14.54 10.55
N ILE A 197 -4.12 -14.74 11.87
CA ILE A 197 -3.56 -13.81 12.85
C ILE A 197 -2.03 -13.72 12.71
N ARG A 198 -1.35 -14.86 12.56
CA ARG A 198 0.11 -14.89 12.37
C ARG A 198 0.51 -14.20 11.07
N GLU A 199 -0.20 -14.45 9.98
CA GLU A 199 0.05 -13.81 8.70
C GLU A 199 -0.16 -12.29 8.77
N ALA A 200 -1.25 -11.84 9.40
CA ALA A 200 -1.54 -10.42 9.57
C ALA A 200 -0.45 -9.71 10.40
N ARG A 201 0.02 -10.34 11.48
CA ARG A 201 1.14 -9.80 12.29
C ARG A 201 2.44 -9.74 11.51
N ALA A 202 2.81 -10.83 10.82
CA ALA A 202 4.02 -10.86 10.00
C ALA A 202 3.97 -9.77 8.91
N ARG A 203 2.80 -9.55 8.29
CA ARG A 203 2.59 -8.48 7.32
C ARG A 203 2.71 -7.09 7.96
N GLN A 204 2.12 -6.88 9.14
CA GLN A 204 2.21 -5.60 9.85
C GLN A 204 3.65 -5.27 10.23
N GLU A 205 4.42 -6.26 10.70
CA GLU A 205 5.84 -6.12 11.02
C GLU A 205 6.69 -5.86 9.77
N GLN A 206 6.41 -6.54 8.66
CA GLN A 206 7.09 -6.29 7.39
C GLN A 206 6.85 -4.85 6.90
N VAL A 207 5.59 -4.40 6.89
CA VAL A 207 5.24 -3.05 6.44
C VAL A 207 5.82 -1.99 7.38
N SER A 208 5.79 -2.20 8.69
CA SER A 208 6.38 -1.24 9.63
C SER A 208 7.89 -1.11 9.44
N ALA A 209 8.61 -2.22 9.21
CA ALA A 209 10.04 -2.19 8.91
C ALA A 209 10.35 -1.48 7.57
N GLN A 210 9.51 -1.67 6.55
CA GLN A 210 9.62 -0.95 5.27
C GLN A 210 9.43 0.55 5.46
N LEU A 211 8.37 0.98 6.15
CA LEU A 211 8.11 2.39 6.44
C LEU A 211 9.23 3.04 7.26
N LEU A 212 9.78 2.33 8.25
CA LEU A 212 10.94 2.82 9.00
C LEU A 212 12.18 2.99 8.10
N SER A 213 12.40 2.07 7.17
CA SER A 213 13.50 2.17 6.20
C SER A 213 13.30 3.34 5.23
N GLU A 214 12.09 3.49 4.67
CA GLU A 214 11.74 4.58 3.75
C GLU A 214 11.83 5.95 4.43
N THR A 215 11.35 6.08 5.67
CA THR A 215 11.46 7.33 6.44
C THR A 215 12.91 7.70 6.72
N ALA A 216 13.76 6.73 7.06
CA ALA A 216 15.20 6.96 7.25
C ALA A 216 15.87 7.41 5.93
N MET A 217 15.53 6.79 4.79
CA MET A 217 16.05 7.21 3.48
C MET A 217 15.58 8.62 3.11
N ALA A 218 14.31 8.95 3.32
CA ALA A 218 13.77 10.27 3.03
C ALA A 218 14.40 11.35 3.92
N GLN A 219 14.67 11.06 5.20
CA GLN A 219 15.39 11.95 6.10
C GLN A 219 16.83 12.18 5.60
N ALA A 220 17.57 11.10 5.30
CA ALA A 220 18.92 11.20 4.78
C ALA A 220 18.99 12.00 3.46
N GLN A 221 18.02 11.82 2.56
CA GLN A 221 17.91 12.60 1.32
C GLN A 221 17.64 14.09 1.59
N ARG A 222 16.73 14.40 2.51
CA ARG A 222 16.45 15.79 2.90
C ARG A 222 17.69 16.45 3.48
N ASP A 223 18.37 15.77 4.41
CA ASP A 223 19.57 16.30 5.05
C ASP A 223 20.69 16.52 4.03
N PHE A 224 20.86 15.57 3.10
CA PHE A 224 21.78 15.74 1.98
C PHE A 224 21.45 16.96 1.13
N GLN A 225 20.17 17.15 0.76
CA GLN A 225 19.73 18.31 -0.03
C GLN A 225 19.94 19.63 0.72
N VAL A 226 19.68 19.68 2.02
CA VAL A 226 19.93 20.87 2.86
C VAL A 226 21.42 21.18 2.89
N GLN A 227 22.28 20.17 3.11
CA GLN A 227 23.73 20.36 3.11
C GLN A 227 24.26 20.81 1.74
N GLN A 228 23.74 20.25 0.66
CA GLN A 228 24.08 20.67 -0.69
C GLN A 228 23.70 22.14 -0.92
N ALA A 229 22.47 22.54 -0.58
CA ALA A 229 22.02 23.92 -0.72
C ALA A 229 22.84 24.91 0.15
N LEU A 230 23.23 24.51 1.37
CA LEU A 230 24.10 25.31 2.23
C LEU A 230 25.50 25.49 1.61
N CYS A 231 26.09 24.42 1.07
CA CYS A 231 27.36 24.48 0.37
C CYS A 231 27.28 25.37 -0.87
N ASP A 232 26.23 25.24 -1.67
CA ASP A 232 26.02 26.05 -2.88
C ASP A 232 25.80 27.53 -2.54
N ALA A 233 25.04 27.82 -1.47
CA ALA A 233 24.88 29.17 -0.95
C ALA A 233 26.23 29.76 -0.48
N ALA A 234 27.06 28.97 0.21
CA ALA A 234 28.38 29.40 0.64
C ALA A 234 29.33 29.65 -0.54
N VAL A 235 29.31 28.77 -1.55
CA VAL A 235 30.12 28.90 -2.77
C VAL A 235 29.68 30.12 -3.58
N SER A 236 28.38 30.31 -3.79
CA SER A 236 27.84 31.46 -4.52
C SER A 236 28.12 32.78 -3.80
N ALA A 237 27.99 32.83 -2.47
CA ALA A 237 28.37 34.00 -1.67
C ALA A 237 29.87 34.34 -1.83
N ARG A 238 30.75 33.33 -1.77
CA ARG A 238 32.19 33.53 -2.00
C ARG A 238 32.51 33.97 -3.42
N LYS A 239 31.82 33.43 -4.43
CA LYS A 239 31.96 33.86 -5.84
C LYS A 239 31.53 35.33 -6.00
N ALA A 240 30.36 35.72 -5.48
CA ALA A 240 29.90 37.10 -5.54
C ALA A 240 30.87 38.07 -4.85
N GLN A 241 31.45 37.68 -3.70
CA GLN A 241 32.50 38.46 -3.03
C GLN A 241 33.77 38.58 -3.89
N ALA A 242 34.21 37.50 -4.52
CA ALA A 242 35.37 37.50 -5.41
C ALA A 242 35.14 38.39 -6.65
N ASP A 243 33.94 38.32 -7.25
CA ASP A 243 33.56 39.13 -8.40
C ASP A 243 33.52 40.63 -8.04
N LEU A 244 32.94 40.97 -6.88
CA LEU A 244 32.94 42.35 -6.37
C LEU A 244 34.36 42.84 -6.09
N ALA A 245 35.21 42.02 -5.47
CA ALA A 245 36.61 42.36 -5.23
C ALA A 245 37.37 42.59 -6.54
N TYR A 246 37.13 41.76 -7.56
CA TYR A 246 37.71 41.93 -8.88
C TYR A 246 37.24 43.23 -9.56
N GLN A 247 35.93 43.51 -9.56
CA GLN A 247 35.38 44.74 -10.13
C GLN A 247 35.92 45.99 -9.43
N LEU A 248 36.03 45.94 -8.09
CA LEU A 248 36.60 47.02 -7.29
C LEU A 248 38.09 47.22 -7.62
N GLN A 249 38.84 46.14 -7.83
CA GLN A 249 40.23 46.23 -8.26
C GLN A 249 40.34 46.87 -9.65
N VAL A 250 39.50 46.46 -10.61
CA VAL A 250 39.46 47.07 -11.95
C VAL A 250 39.13 48.56 -11.86
N ALA A 251 38.15 48.95 -11.02
CA ALA A 251 37.79 50.35 -10.82
C ALA A 251 38.94 51.17 -10.21
N ARG A 252 39.62 50.62 -9.19
CA ARG A 252 40.82 51.25 -8.60
C ARG A 252 41.93 51.42 -9.62
N THR A 253 42.25 50.39 -10.39
CA THR A 253 43.28 50.48 -11.43
C THR A 253 42.91 51.48 -12.51
N LYS A 254 41.63 51.57 -12.91
CA LYS A 254 41.15 52.61 -13.83
C LYS A 254 41.33 54.01 -13.26
N GLN A 255 40.93 54.24 -12.01
CA GLN A 255 41.14 55.53 -11.32
C GLN A 255 42.63 55.92 -11.29
N GLN A 256 43.51 54.98 -10.95
CA GLN A 256 44.96 55.23 -10.95
C GLN A 256 45.49 55.59 -12.35
N ILE A 257 45.00 54.93 -13.40
CA ILE A 257 45.37 55.26 -14.79
C ILE A 257 44.89 56.67 -15.16
N GLU A 258 43.67 57.04 -14.76
CA GLU A 258 43.12 58.38 -15.02
C GLU A 258 43.89 59.47 -14.27
N GLU A 259 44.24 59.24 -13.00
CA GLU A 259 45.10 60.13 -12.21
C GLU A 259 46.47 60.31 -12.87
N GLN A 260 47.12 59.22 -13.30
CA GLN A 260 48.39 59.26 -14.01
C GLN A 260 48.29 60.03 -15.34
N ARG A 261 47.22 59.79 -16.13
CA ARG A 261 46.97 60.52 -17.38
C ARG A 261 46.76 62.01 -17.15
N ALA A 262 45.99 62.38 -16.12
CA ALA A 262 45.79 63.78 -15.76
C ALA A 262 47.13 64.44 -15.38
N GLN A 263 48.00 63.72 -14.67
CA GLN A 263 49.32 64.24 -14.31
C GLN A 263 50.24 64.44 -15.53
N VAL A 264 50.23 63.50 -16.49
CA VAL A 264 50.93 63.68 -17.77
C VAL A 264 50.39 64.91 -18.51
N LEU A 265 49.06 65.08 -18.59
CA LEU A 265 48.44 66.23 -19.25
C LEU A 265 48.83 67.57 -18.59
N VAL A 266 48.93 67.62 -17.26
CA VAL A 266 49.40 68.81 -16.53
C VAL A 266 50.84 69.13 -16.89
N VAL A 267 51.71 68.12 -16.98
CA VAL A 267 53.12 68.31 -17.38
C VAL A 267 53.20 68.78 -18.84
N GLU A 268 52.47 68.18 -19.77
CA GLU A 268 52.41 68.59 -21.18
C GLU A 268 51.94 70.04 -21.32
N ARG A 269 50.87 70.43 -20.61
CA ARG A 269 50.38 71.81 -20.62
C ARG A 269 51.38 72.79 -20.02
N ALA A 270 52.07 72.40 -18.95
CA ALA A 270 53.13 73.23 -18.37
C ALA A 270 54.29 73.43 -19.36
N GLN A 271 54.70 72.37 -20.08
CA GLN A 271 55.72 72.48 -21.12
C GLN A 271 55.26 73.33 -22.31
N GLN A 272 54.01 73.19 -22.74
CA GLN A 272 53.43 74.04 -23.79
C GLN A 272 53.40 75.51 -23.36
N ALA A 273 53.02 75.81 -22.12
CA ALA A 273 53.05 77.16 -21.58
C ALA A 273 54.49 77.72 -21.56
N GLN A 274 55.48 76.92 -21.15
CA GLN A 274 56.89 77.32 -21.19
C GLN A 274 57.38 77.60 -22.61
N LEU A 275 57.01 76.77 -23.60
CA LEU A 275 57.35 77.02 -25.00
C LEU A 275 56.69 78.31 -25.50
N GLN A 276 55.42 78.55 -25.14
CA GLN A 276 54.73 79.80 -25.47
C GLN A 276 55.40 81.02 -24.83
N GLU A 277 55.83 80.93 -23.56
CA GLU A 277 56.60 81.99 -22.90
C GLU A 277 57.93 82.26 -23.62
N HIS A 278 58.65 81.21 -24.03
CA HIS A 278 59.88 81.35 -24.81
C HIS A 278 59.63 81.96 -26.20
N GLU A 279 58.55 81.59 -26.87
CA GLU A 279 58.14 82.19 -28.16
C GLU A 279 57.74 83.66 -28.00
N ILE A 280 56.96 84.00 -26.97
CA ILE A 280 56.63 85.39 -26.63
C ILE A 280 57.92 86.16 -26.37
N GLY A 281 58.85 85.63 -25.57
CA GLY A 281 60.12 86.28 -25.31
C GLY A 281 61.00 86.47 -26.56
N ARG A 282 60.98 85.55 -27.53
CA ARG A 282 61.64 85.77 -28.84
C ARG A 282 60.96 86.90 -29.62
N ARG A 283 59.63 86.87 -29.71
CA ARG A 283 58.85 87.91 -30.41
C ARG A 283 59.02 89.28 -29.79
N GLU A 284 59.07 89.38 -28.45
CA GLU A 284 59.33 90.64 -27.75
C GLU A 284 60.69 91.21 -28.13
N ARG A 285 61.75 90.39 -28.17
CA ARG A 285 63.10 90.82 -28.60
C ARG A 285 63.14 91.22 -30.08
N GLU A 286 62.43 90.50 -30.95
CA GLU A 286 62.29 90.85 -32.36
C GLU A 286 61.60 92.22 -32.54
N LEU A 287 60.47 92.43 -31.86
CA LEU A 287 59.72 93.70 -31.87
C LEU A 287 60.52 94.84 -31.25
N GLU A 288 61.28 94.58 -30.19
CA GLU A 288 62.17 95.57 -29.58
C GLU A 288 63.27 96.02 -30.55
N ALA A 289 63.87 95.09 -31.30
CA ALA A 289 64.88 95.41 -32.29
C ALA A 289 64.32 96.12 -33.54
N THR A 290 63.17 95.68 -34.05
CA THR A 290 62.59 96.19 -35.32
C THR A 290 61.71 97.43 -35.16
N VAL A 291 60.99 97.57 -34.06
CA VAL A 291 60.03 98.67 -33.86
C VAL A 291 60.54 99.67 -32.85
N ARG A 292 60.98 99.23 -31.66
CA ARG A 292 61.34 100.17 -30.58
C ARG A 292 62.65 100.90 -30.87
N LYS A 293 63.72 100.21 -31.27
CA LYS A 293 65.01 100.88 -31.55
C LYS A 293 64.95 101.94 -32.65
N PRO A 294 64.29 101.76 -33.81
CA PRO A 294 64.12 102.84 -34.77
C PRO A 294 63.17 103.93 -34.29
N ALA A 295 62.09 103.58 -33.58
CA ALA A 295 61.18 104.60 -33.01
C ALA A 295 61.84 105.44 -31.91
N GLU A 296 62.73 104.85 -31.10
CA GLU A 296 63.54 105.56 -30.11
C GLU A 296 64.63 106.41 -30.78
N ALA A 297 65.23 105.93 -31.88
CA ALA A 297 66.14 106.74 -32.69
C ALA A 297 65.43 107.94 -33.33
N GLU A 298 64.21 107.78 -33.83
CA GLU A 298 63.38 108.89 -34.33
C GLU A 298 62.95 109.84 -33.23
N ARG A 299 62.53 109.32 -32.07
CA ARG A 299 62.13 110.15 -30.93
C ARG A 299 63.30 110.97 -30.42
N TYR A 300 64.49 110.38 -30.26
CA TYR A 300 65.71 111.10 -29.88
C TYR A 300 66.10 112.17 -30.91
N ARG A 301 65.93 111.89 -32.21
CA ARG A 301 66.15 112.88 -33.28
C ARG A 301 65.16 114.05 -33.20
N LEU A 302 63.89 113.78 -32.93
CA LEU A 302 62.84 114.80 -32.78
C LEU A 302 63.01 115.63 -31.50
N GLU A 303 63.45 115.02 -30.41
CA GLU A 303 63.70 115.70 -29.12
C GLU A 303 64.90 116.66 -29.23
N ARG A 304 65.99 116.25 -29.92
CA ARG A 304 67.11 117.14 -30.27
C ARG A 304 66.71 118.30 -31.19
N LEU A 305 65.74 118.08 -32.08
CA LEU A 305 65.18 119.14 -32.95
C LEU A 305 64.23 120.08 -32.17
N ALA A 306 63.55 119.58 -31.14
CA ALA A 306 62.62 120.34 -30.30
C ALA A 306 63.34 121.19 -29.23
N GLU A 307 64.48 120.74 -28.69
CA GLU A 307 65.33 121.56 -27.80
C GLU A 307 65.90 122.81 -28.48
N GLY A 308 65.97 122.83 -29.83
CA GLY A 308 66.46 123.99 -30.60
C GLY A 308 65.47 125.16 -30.75
N ARG A 309 64.20 125.01 -30.35
CA ARG A 309 63.16 126.07 -30.45
C ARG A 309 62.19 126.00 -29.27
N GLY A 310 62.43 126.80 -28.23
CA GLY A 310 61.54 126.89 -27.08
C GLY A 310 60.32 127.80 -27.30
N HIS A 311 59.10 127.22 -27.30
CA HIS A 311 57.90 127.75 -26.62
C HIS A 311 56.70 126.78 -26.74
N PRO A 312 55.96 126.46 -25.66
CA PRO A 312 54.75 125.62 -25.67
C PRO A 312 53.46 126.45 -25.53
N LEU A 313 52.31 125.98 -26.05
CA LEU A 313 50.93 126.27 -25.55
C LEU A 313 49.83 125.61 -26.43
N PHE A 314 49.00 124.72 -25.88
CA PHE A 314 47.57 124.94 -25.56
C PHE A 314 46.73 123.64 -25.34
N PRO A 315 45.68 123.65 -24.49
CA PRO A 315 44.89 122.48 -24.07
C PRO A 315 43.48 122.41 -24.73
N TRP A 316 43.17 121.29 -25.39
CA TRP A 316 41.82 120.89 -25.89
C TRP A 316 41.39 119.48 -25.41
N GLY A 317 42.05 118.92 -24.40
CA GLY A 317 41.94 117.49 -24.03
C GLY A 317 40.73 117.07 -23.17
N VAL A 318 39.87 117.99 -22.73
CA VAL A 318 38.85 117.66 -21.70
C VAL A 318 37.49 117.25 -22.29
N GLN A 319 37.16 117.63 -23.53
CA GLN A 319 35.85 117.26 -24.12
C GLN A 319 35.84 115.87 -24.80
N VAL A 320 37.00 115.38 -25.26
CA VAL A 320 37.11 114.07 -25.93
C VAL A 320 37.04 112.90 -24.95
N THR A 321 37.46 113.10 -23.69
CA THR A 321 37.42 112.05 -22.65
C THR A 321 36.03 111.82 -22.07
N GLY A 322 35.16 112.82 -22.06
CA GLY A 322 33.77 112.70 -21.62
C GLY A 322 32.92 111.82 -22.55
N ALA A 323 33.03 112.02 -23.87
CA ALA A 323 32.28 111.25 -24.86
C ALA A 323 32.67 109.76 -24.87
N ALA A 324 33.97 109.47 -24.69
CA ALA A 324 34.47 108.09 -24.63
C ALA A 324 33.99 107.33 -23.38
N ARG A 325 33.88 108.01 -22.22
CA ARG A 325 33.36 107.39 -20.99
C ARG A 325 31.86 107.08 -21.07
N ALA A 326 31.06 107.93 -21.71
CA ALA A 326 29.63 107.69 -21.87
C ALA A 326 29.35 106.46 -22.75
N ALA A 327 30.11 106.28 -23.84
CA ALA A 327 29.97 105.11 -24.73
C ALA A 327 30.30 103.79 -24.03
N ALA A 328 31.30 103.77 -23.15
CA ALA A 328 31.70 102.57 -22.40
C ALA A 328 30.63 102.12 -21.38
N VAL A 329 29.97 103.06 -20.70
CA VAL A 329 28.89 102.75 -19.74
C VAL A 329 27.65 102.22 -20.45
N ALA A 330 27.28 102.78 -21.60
CA ALA A 330 26.15 102.31 -22.39
C ALA A 330 26.37 100.88 -22.93
N ALA A 331 27.60 100.53 -23.31
CA ALA A 331 27.94 99.18 -23.76
C ALA A 331 27.81 98.15 -22.63
N ARG A 332 28.23 98.50 -21.40
CA ARG A 332 28.13 97.62 -20.24
C ARG A 332 26.68 97.35 -19.83
N ALA A 333 25.83 98.39 -19.83
CA ALA A 333 24.41 98.25 -19.49
C ALA A 333 23.64 97.32 -20.47
N ARG A 334 23.99 97.35 -21.77
CA ARG A 334 23.41 96.44 -22.76
C ARG A 334 23.82 94.99 -22.56
N ALA A 335 25.07 94.74 -22.14
CA ALA A 335 25.54 93.38 -21.86
C ALA A 335 24.85 92.77 -20.63
N GLU A 336 24.61 93.57 -19.59
CA GLU A 336 23.91 93.11 -18.38
C GLU A 336 22.43 92.82 -18.64
N ALA A 337 21.75 93.64 -19.45
CA ALA A 337 20.36 93.39 -19.87
C ALA A 337 20.22 92.12 -20.74
N ALA A 338 21.20 91.83 -21.60
CA ALA A 338 21.21 90.60 -22.39
C ALA A 338 21.39 89.35 -21.51
N GLN A 339 22.21 89.43 -20.46
CA GLN A 339 22.37 88.32 -19.51
C GLN A 339 21.11 88.04 -18.69
N THR A 340 20.37 89.06 -18.28
CA THR A 340 19.15 88.87 -17.47
C THR A 340 17.98 88.37 -18.34
N ALA A 341 17.88 88.82 -19.59
CA ALA A 341 16.92 88.27 -20.55
C ALA A 341 17.16 86.78 -20.83
N ALA A 342 18.42 86.38 -21.05
CA ALA A 342 18.77 84.97 -21.27
C ALA A 342 18.46 84.08 -20.04
N LYS A 343 18.58 84.62 -18.82
CA LYS A 343 18.18 83.91 -17.60
C LYS A 343 16.66 83.74 -17.51
N ALA A 344 15.88 84.77 -17.87
CA ALA A 344 14.42 84.69 -17.83
C ALA A 344 13.85 83.68 -18.85
N GLU A 345 14.44 83.61 -20.04
CA GLU A 345 14.04 82.67 -21.09
C GLU A 345 14.33 81.21 -20.71
N ALA A 346 15.44 80.96 -19.99
CA ALA A 346 15.74 79.65 -19.42
C ALA A 346 14.69 79.21 -18.39
N PHE A 347 14.17 80.13 -17.54
CA PHE A 347 13.14 79.80 -16.54
C PHE A 347 11.76 79.52 -17.13
N GLY A 348 11.42 80.09 -18.30
CA GLY A 348 10.15 79.82 -18.98
C GLY A 348 9.98 78.36 -19.40
N GLN A 349 11.07 77.68 -19.75
CA GLN A 349 11.06 76.28 -20.21
C GLN A 349 10.89 75.25 -19.07
N TYR A 350 11.02 75.65 -17.79
CA TYR A 350 10.90 74.75 -16.63
C TYR A 350 9.47 74.63 -16.05
N GLN A 351 8.50 75.43 -16.52
CA GLN A 351 7.14 75.48 -15.95
C GLN A 351 6.29 74.21 -16.25
N GLU A 352 6.48 73.55 -17.39
CA GLU A 352 5.62 72.42 -17.80
C GLU A 352 6.08 71.05 -17.23
N ALA A 353 7.36 70.90 -16.87
CA ALA A 353 7.90 69.65 -16.33
C ALA A 353 7.75 69.53 -14.78
N ALA A 354 7.72 70.65 -14.06
CA ALA A 354 7.65 70.66 -12.59
C ALA A 354 6.27 70.29 -12.03
N VAL A 355 5.18 70.58 -12.76
CA VAL A 355 3.81 70.24 -12.34
C VAL A 355 3.59 68.72 -12.38
N VAL A 356 4.19 68.02 -13.34
CA VAL A 356 4.08 66.56 -13.46
C VAL A 356 4.88 65.84 -12.36
N ASP A 357 6.10 66.31 -12.06
CA ASP A 357 6.93 65.73 -11.00
C ASP A 357 6.30 65.91 -9.60
N MET A 358 5.71 67.08 -9.33
CA MET A 358 5.00 67.33 -8.07
C MET A 358 3.74 66.48 -7.91
N VAL A 359 2.99 66.19 -9.00
CA VAL A 359 1.79 65.33 -8.96
C VAL A 359 2.16 63.86 -8.73
N LEU A 360 3.24 63.38 -9.38
CA LEU A 360 3.73 62.01 -9.19
C LEU A 360 4.24 61.76 -7.76
N GLN A 361 4.85 62.77 -7.13
CA GLN A 361 5.31 62.67 -5.74
C GLN A 361 4.17 62.71 -4.71
N ARG A 362 3.01 63.31 -5.03
CA ARG A 362 1.86 63.46 -4.13
C ARG A 362 0.83 62.34 -4.24
N LEU A 363 0.82 61.58 -5.34
CA LEU A 363 -0.08 60.43 -5.55
C LEU A 363 -0.03 59.35 -4.43
N PRO A 364 1.13 58.97 -3.86
CA PRO A 364 1.18 57.97 -2.79
C PRO A 364 0.42 58.40 -1.53
N GLN A 365 0.45 59.70 -1.20
CA GLN A 365 -0.23 60.25 -0.02
C GLN A 365 -1.76 60.22 -0.17
N VAL A 366 -2.26 60.37 -1.40
CA VAL A 366 -3.69 60.26 -1.71
C VAL A 366 -4.15 58.80 -1.67
N ALA A 367 -3.34 57.88 -2.20
CA ALA A 367 -3.64 56.45 -2.14
C ALA A 367 -3.71 55.92 -0.69
N GLU A 368 -2.83 56.40 0.18
CA GLU A 368 -2.80 56.03 1.60
C GLU A 368 -4.04 56.56 2.37
N ALA A 369 -4.48 57.78 2.09
CA ALA A 369 -5.70 58.35 2.69
C ALA A 369 -6.98 57.60 2.29
N VAL A 370 -7.03 57.06 1.07
CA VAL A 370 -8.15 56.26 0.56
C VAL A 370 -8.16 54.84 1.15
N ALA A 371 -6.98 54.28 1.48
CA ALA A 371 -6.86 52.93 2.04
C ALA A 371 -7.12 52.86 3.56
N GLN A 372 -6.99 53.97 4.30
CA GLN A 372 -7.22 54.02 5.75
C GLN A 372 -8.59 53.45 6.22
N PRO A 373 -9.73 53.78 5.60
CA PRO A 373 -11.02 53.22 6.02
C PRO A 373 -11.20 51.72 5.71
N LEU A 374 -10.38 51.12 4.84
CA LEU A 374 -10.41 49.68 4.54
C LEU A 374 -9.58 48.83 5.51
N LEU A 375 -8.56 49.41 6.14
CA LEU A 375 -7.74 48.75 7.16
C LEU A 375 -8.49 48.59 8.50
N GLY A 376 -9.52 49.42 8.76
CA GLY A 376 -10.30 49.41 10.00
C GLY A 376 -11.48 48.42 10.04
N THR A 377 -11.86 47.80 8.92
CA THR A 377 -13.01 46.89 8.86
C THR A 377 -12.61 45.44 9.14
N ARG A 378 -12.84 44.97 10.38
CA ARG A 378 -12.48 43.61 10.83
C ARG A 378 -13.42 42.50 10.32
N ARG A 379 -14.63 42.84 9.88
CA ARG A 379 -15.61 41.88 9.31
C ARG A 379 -16.54 42.57 8.31
N VAL A 380 -16.41 42.21 7.04
CA VAL A 380 -17.36 42.62 5.98
C VAL A 380 -18.46 41.56 5.91
N THR A 381 -19.68 41.90 6.32
CA THR A 381 -20.86 41.04 6.16
C THR A 381 -21.58 41.40 4.87
N LEU A 382 -21.47 40.53 3.86
CA LEU A 382 -22.22 40.60 2.60
C LEU A 382 -23.67 40.18 2.85
N VAL A 383 -24.61 41.12 2.74
CA VAL A 383 -26.05 40.83 2.78
C VAL A 383 -26.52 40.66 1.34
N ALA A 384 -26.76 39.40 0.94
CA ALA A 384 -27.28 39.07 -0.37
C ALA A 384 -28.80 39.33 -0.42
N GLY A 385 -29.20 40.41 -1.09
CA GLY A 385 -30.58 40.61 -1.52
C GLY A 385 -30.81 39.92 -2.87
N GLY A 386 -31.47 38.75 -2.86
CA GLY A 386 -32.24 38.21 -3.99
C GLY A 386 -31.51 37.86 -5.30
N SER A 387 -31.42 36.56 -5.57
CA SER A 387 -31.31 35.90 -6.90
C SER A 387 -30.19 36.37 -7.85
N GLY A 388 -28.97 35.87 -7.62
CA GLY A 388 -27.86 35.86 -8.58
C GLY A 388 -26.57 35.39 -7.93
N ASP A 389 -25.69 34.70 -8.67
CA ASP A 389 -24.53 33.94 -8.19
C ASP A 389 -23.74 34.59 -7.03
N ILE A 390 -23.55 33.79 -5.98
CA ILE A 390 -23.08 34.18 -4.65
C ILE A 390 -21.55 34.07 -4.57
N GLY A 391 -20.84 35.14 -4.18
CA GLY A 391 -19.44 35.03 -3.74
C GLY A 391 -18.56 36.25 -3.99
N VAL A 392 -17.38 36.25 -3.35
CA VAL A 392 -16.30 37.28 -3.26
C VAL A 392 -15.85 37.89 -4.62
N SER A 393 -16.31 37.36 -5.75
CA SER A 393 -15.99 37.79 -7.11
C SER A 393 -16.59 39.14 -7.54
N ARG A 394 -17.58 39.71 -6.80
CA ARG A 394 -18.08 41.08 -7.07
C ARG A 394 -17.28 42.21 -6.43
N LEU A 395 -16.48 41.94 -5.39
CA LEU A 395 -15.67 42.97 -4.74
C LEU A 395 -14.71 43.69 -5.72
N PRO A 396 -13.97 42.99 -6.60
CA PRO A 396 -13.13 43.65 -7.59
C PRO A 396 -13.92 44.50 -8.60
N GLY A 397 -15.14 44.08 -8.97
CA GLY A 397 -16.01 44.79 -9.90
C GLY A 397 -16.67 46.03 -9.31
N GLU A 398 -17.16 45.96 -8.06
CA GLU A 398 -17.69 47.13 -7.35
C GLU A 398 -16.60 48.15 -7.02
N ILE A 399 -15.38 47.69 -6.71
CA ILE A 399 -14.21 48.59 -6.55
C ILE A 399 -13.87 49.27 -7.88
N LEU A 400 -13.93 48.54 -9.00
CA LEU A 400 -13.71 49.11 -10.34
C LEU A 400 -14.80 50.12 -10.72
N ASP A 401 -16.05 49.88 -10.34
CA ASP A 401 -17.18 50.81 -10.55
C ASP A 401 -17.08 52.07 -9.67
N VAL A 402 -16.55 51.95 -8.45
CA VAL A 402 -16.27 53.12 -7.59
C VAL A 402 -15.08 53.92 -8.12
N VAL A 403 -14.02 53.25 -8.58
CA VAL A 403 -12.84 53.90 -9.18
C VAL A 403 -13.16 54.59 -10.50
N THR A 404 -14.07 54.06 -11.31
CA THR A 404 -14.50 54.69 -12.57
C THR A 404 -15.46 55.87 -12.36
N ARG A 405 -16.15 55.95 -11.21
CA ARG A 405 -17.01 57.10 -10.84
C ARG A 405 -16.25 58.22 -10.12
N LEU A 406 -15.08 57.94 -9.55
CA LEU A 406 -14.25 58.93 -8.85
C LEU A 406 -13.82 60.14 -9.70
N PRO A 407 -13.45 60.00 -10.99
CA PRO A 407 -13.12 61.17 -11.82
C PRO A 407 -14.30 62.12 -11.96
N ALA A 408 -15.53 61.60 -12.12
CA ALA A 408 -16.74 62.41 -12.27
C ALA A 408 -17.16 63.11 -10.97
N THR A 409 -16.93 62.50 -9.80
CA THR A 409 -17.23 63.13 -8.50
C THR A 409 -16.18 64.16 -8.08
N VAL A 410 -14.91 63.96 -8.45
CA VAL A 410 -13.86 64.98 -8.26
C VAL A 410 -14.10 66.17 -9.20
N GLU A 411 -14.51 65.93 -10.45
CA GLU A 411 -14.88 66.98 -11.41
C GLU A 411 -16.10 67.80 -10.91
N ALA A 412 -17.09 67.13 -10.31
CA ALA A 412 -18.27 67.78 -9.72
C ALA A 412 -17.97 68.60 -8.45
N LEU A 413 -16.96 68.23 -7.66
CA LEU A 413 -16.61 68.90 -6.40
C LEU A 413 -15.49 69.95 -6.54
N THR A 414 -14.62 69.85 -7.56
CA THR A 414 -13.45 70.72 -7.74
C THR A 414 -13.50 71.60 -8.99
N GLY A 415 -14.44 71.34 -9.91
CA GLY A 415 -14.63 72.15 -11.13
C GLY A 415 -13.49 72.05 -12.16
N VAL A 416 -12.54 71.13 -12.01
CA VAL A 416 -11.41 70.94 -12.92
C VAL A 416 -11.56 69.64 -13.70
N SER A 417 -11.74 69.75 -15.02
CA SER A 417 -11.88 68.63 -15.96
C SER A 417 -10.51 68.08 -16.38
N VAL A 418 -10.16 66.87 -15.94
CA VAL A 418 -8.88 66.19 -16.31
C VAL A 418 -8.95 65.52 -17.69
N THR A 419 -10.12 65.49 -18.33
CA THR A 419 -10.36 64.79 -19.61
C THR A 419 -10.19 65.67 -20.86
N LYS A 420 -9.64 66.88 -20.76
CA LYS A 420 -9.51 67.82 -21.89
C LYS A 420 -8.09 68.06 -22.42
N VAL A 421 -7.20 67.09 -22.26
CA VAL A 421 -5.88 67.09 -22.92
C VAL A 421 -5.83 65.91 -23.90
N ARG A 422 -6.26 66.15 -25.14
CA ARG A 422 -6.00 65.28 -26.29
C ARG A 422 -4.95 66.00 -27.16
N PRO A 423 -3.82 65.39 -27.49
CA PRO A 423 -2.96 65.91 -28.55
C PRO A 423 -3.55 65.54 -29.91
N ASP A 424 -3.74 66.55 -30.76
CA ASP A 424 -4.08 66.41 -32.17
C ASP A 424 -2.90 65.81 -32.96
N GLY A 425 -3.22 65.00 -33.98
CA GLY A 425 -2.25 64.48 -34.97
C GLY A 425 -2.73 63.19 -35.64
N GLY A 426 -3.40 63.31 -36.79
CA GLY A 426 -4.08 62.22 -37.50
C GLY A 426 -3.22 61.36 -38.43
N GLY A 427 -3.86 60.30 -38.96
CA GLY A 427 -3.38 59.48 -40.07
C GLY A 427 -4.05 58.11 -40.12
N SER A 428 -5.13 57.99 -40.90
CA SER A 428 -5.72 56.69 -41.34
C SER A 428 -4.86 56.12 -42.48
N PRO A 429 -4.85 54.78 -42.72
CA PRO A 429 -5.82 54.24 -43.67
C PRO A 429 -6.31 52.80 -43.41
N GLY A 430 -7.48 52.49 -43.96
CA GLY A 430 -7.68 51.24 -44.72
C GLY A 430 -8.42 50.10 -44.03
N GLY A 431 -9.74 50.02 -44.23
CA GLY A 431 -10.53 48.83 -43.96
C GLY A 431 -10.29 47.70 -44.97
N GLY A 432 -10.38 46.47 -44.48
CA GLY A 432 -10.35 45.23 -45.28
C GLY A 432 -11.23 44.18 -44.61
N ASP A 433 -12.41 44.01 -45.19
CA ASP A 433 -13.43 43.00 -44.91
C ASP A 433 -12.92 41.58 -45.22
N MET A 434 -13.09 40.62 -44.31
CA MET A 434 -13.06 39.20 -44.66
C MET A 434 -13.90 38.33 -43.71
N ARG A 435 -15.21 38.37 -43.93
CA ARG A 435 -16.10 37.22 -44.16
C ARG A 435 -15.67 35.86 -43.57
N VAL A 436 -16.41 35.41 -42.56
CA VAL A 436 -16.56 34.00 -42.13
C VAL A 436 -17.09 33.12 -43.27
N PRO A 437 -16.80 31.81 -43.22
CA PRO A 437 -17.94 30.89 -43.24
C PRO A 437 -17.81 29.68 -42.28
N TRP A 438 -18.95 29.39 -41.62
CA TRP A 438 -19.67 28.11 -41.49
C TRP A 438 -18.83 26.80 -41.58
N GLY A 439 -19.01 25.77 -40.75
CA GLY A 439 -20.02 25.46 -39.75
C GLY A 439 -19.92 23.99 -39.31
N TRP A 440 -20.58 23.69 -38.19
CA TRP A 440 -21.22 22.43 -37.78
C TRP A 440 -20.56 21.07 -38.01
N GLY A 441 -20.34 20.36 -36.90
CA GLY A 441 -20.14 18.92 -36.85
C GLY A 441 -20.17 18.39 -35.42
N HIS A 442 -21.37 18.18 -34.86
CA HIS A 442 -21.59 17.34 -33.68
C HIS A 442 -21.30 15.87 -34.05
N THR A 443 -20.59 15.12 -33.20
CA THR A 443 -20.94 13.73 -32.82
C THR A 443 -20.12 13.24 -31.62
N HIS A 444 -20.80 12.47 -30.78
CA HIS A 444 -20.40 11.81 -29.54
C HIS A 444 -19.13 10.92 -29.58
N ASN A 445 -18.38 10.88 -28.46
CA ASN A 445 -18.18 9.71 -27.59
C ASN A 445 -17.10 10.03 -26.54
N THR A 446 -17.44 10.02 -25.24
CA THR A 446 -17.05 8.97 -24.26
C THR A 446 -15.58 8.56 -24.32
N TRP A 447 -14.80 8.88 -23.28
CA TRP A 447 -14.30 7.96 -22.25
C TRP A 447 -13.39 8.73 -21.27
N VAL A 448 -13.70 8.56 -19.98
CA VAL A 448 -12.87 8.84 -18.79
C VAL A 448 -11.67 7.87 -18.79
N PRO A 449 -10.53 8.11 -18.11
CA PRO A 449 -10.28 9.10 -17.04
C PRO A 449 -9.32 10.24 -17.37
#